data_AF-A0A2N2ZGK4-F1
#
_entry.id   AF-A0A2N2ZGK4-F1
#
_cell.length_a   1.000
_cell.length_b   1.000
_cell.length_c   1.000
_cell.angle_alpha   90.00
_cell.angle_beta   90.00
_cell.angle_gamma   90.00
#
_symmetry.space_group_name_H-M   'P 1'
#
loop_
_entity.id
_entity.type
_entity.pdbx_description
1 polymer ?
#
loop_
_entity_poly.entity_id
_entity_poly.type
_entity_poly.pdbx_seq_one_letter_code
_entity_poly.pdbx_strand_id
1 'polypeptide(L)'
;MVSLLGLIYLFIENKFKFIVLCFFLLINTFIIASWWCWWYGASLGQRSYVDFYAVLGLMLALSYFITEKIKFSWLIPIMSPFFIYYSLVLSYQYRYTIIDWESMSKEKFWFSFLKTDKKYIGITHFTQLFSDIKNPNIVQIKSSYNKFLSAEKDVENNVLADKENAQIWETFNMVKLNKKQIAIKADNGNFFSINPTDFSIKHDAKKITKNQIFEFIQLPNDSLILKGVNEKYITIIDNKLYCTANKINAEKFYLINL
;
A
#
# COMPACT_ATOMS: atom_id res chain seq x y z
N MET A 1 -4.19 16.97 -17.90
CA MET A 1 -3.39 16.33 -18.98
C MET A 1 -4.10 16.34 -20.33
N VAL A 2 -5.36 15.90 -20.44
CA VAL A 2 -6.13 16.02 -21.71
C VAL A 2 -6.18 17.46 -22.22
N SER A 3 -6.31 18.44 -21.32
CA SER A 3 -6.27 19.87 -21.63
C SER A 3 -5.00 20.33 -22.37
N LEU A 4 -3.85 19.66 -22.20
CA LEU A 4 -2.60 20.04 -22.88
C LEU A 4 -2.63 19.77 -24.39
N LEU A 5 -3.55 18.92 -24.87
CA LEU A 5 -3.74 18.70 -26.31
C LEU A 5 -4.10 20.01 -27.03
N GLY A 6 -4.75 20.96 -26.36
CA GLY A 6 -5.03 22.29 -26.91
C GLY A 6 -3.78 23.07 -27.35
N LEU A 7 -2.59 22.76 -26.81
CA LEU A 7 -1.33 23.35 -27.26
C LEU A 7 -0.97 22.93 -28.70
N ILE A 8 -1.31 21.70 -29.08
CA ILE A 8 -1.05 21.19 -30.44
C ILE A 8 -1.86 21.99 -31.46
N TYR A 9 -3.11 22.34 -31.14
CA TYR A 9 -3.94 23.21 -31.99
C TYR A 9 -3.26 24.56 -32.22
N LEU A 10 -2.87 25.21 -31.11
CA LEU A 10 -2.26 26.52 -31.15
C LEU A 10 -0.92 26.50 -31.88
N PHE A 11 -0.15 25.41 -31.80
CA PHE A 11 1.09 25.28 -32.54
C PHE A 11 0.88 25.29 -34.06
N ILE A 12 -0.19 24.64 -34.53
CA ILE A 12 -0.55 24.56 -35.96
C ILE A 12 -1.13 25.89 -36.45
N GLU A 13 -1.99 26.53 -35.66
CA GLU A 13 -2.67 27.77 -36.03
C GLU A 13 -1.78 29.01 -35.89
N ASN A 14 -1.14 29.19 -34.72
CA ASN A 14 -0.43 30.41 -34.39
C ASN A 14 0.71 30.15 -33.38
N LYS A 15 1.93 30.08 -33.91
CA LYS A 15 3.16 29.86 -33.14
C LYS A 15 3.36 30.91 -32.03
N PHE A 16 2.95 32.16 -32.23
CA PHE A 16 3.07 33.20 -31.21
C PHE A 16 2.17 32.92 -30.01
N LYS A 17 0.88 32.64 -30.23
CA LYS A 17 -0.07 32.27 -29.14
C LYS A 17 0.40 31.03 -28.38
N PHE A 18 0.93 30.04 -29.10
CA PHE A 18 1.52 28.85 -28.51
C PHE A 18 2.71 29.19 -27.59
N ILE A 19 3.67 30.00 -28.07
CA ILE A 19 4.85 30.39 -27.28
C ILE A 19 4.42 31.14 -26.01
N VAL A 20 3.50 32.11 -26.13
CA VAL A 20 3.01 32.88 -24.98
C VAL A 20 2.35 31.97 -23.94
N LEU A 21 1.49 31.04 -24.37
CA LEU A 21 0.80 30.13 -23.44
C LEU A 21 1.76 29.11 -22.80
N CYS A 22 2.72 28.59 -23.56
CA CYS A 22 3.77 27.72 -23.02
C CYS A 22 4.62 28.44 -21.98
N PHE A 23 5.04 29.68 -22.29
CA PHE A 23 5.81 30.51 -21.36
C PHE A 23 5.02 30.81 -20.08
N PHE A 24 3.73 31.14 -20.20
CA PHE A 24 2.82 31.31 -19.07
C PHE A 24 2.76 30.04 -18.21
N LEU A 25 2.53 28.87 -18.79
CA LEU A 25 2.44 27.61 -18.03
C LEU A 25 3.76 27.26 -17.35
N LEU A 26 4.90 27.46 -18.03
CA LEU A 26 6.23 27.17 -17.48
C LEU A 26 6.59 28.09 -16.32
N ILE A 27 6.35 29.41 -16.45
CA ILE A 27 6.61 30.36 -15.37
C ILE A 27 5.73 30.07 -14.17
N ASN A 28 4.42 29.86 -14.37
CA ASN A 28 3.51 29.57 -13.26
C ASN A 28 3.90 28.26 -12.56
N THR A 29 4.24 27.22 -13.34
CA THR A 29 4.73 25.95 -12.79
C THR A 29 6.03 26.15 -12.02
N PHE A 30 6.95 26.95 -12.53
CA PHE A 30 8.21 27.26 -11.86
C PHE A 30 7.99 28.01 -10.54
N ILE A 31 7.14 29.04 -10.51
CA ILE A 31 6.81 29.80 -9.30
C ILE A 31 6.15 28.89 -8.26
N ILE A 32 5.15 28.10 -8.67
CA ILE A 32 4.48 27.15 -7.80
C ILE A 32 5.46 26.10 -7.27
N ALA A 33 6.34 25.56 -8.12
CA ALA A 33 7.33 24.56 -7.71
C ALA A 33 8.46 25.14 -6.83
N SER A 34 8.79 26.43 -6.97
CA SER A 34 9.87 27.10 -6.23
C SER A 34 9.45 27.60 -4.85
N TRP A 35 8.19 27.42 -4.48
CA TRP A 35 7.67 27.85 -3.19
C TRP A 35 8.22 26.98 -2.04
N TRP A 36 8.55 27.61 -0.91
CA TRP A 36 9.21 26.96 0.24
C TRP A 36 8.36 25.88 0.93
N CYS A 37 7.03 26.03 0.88
CA CYS A 37 6.07 25.07 1.40
C CYS A 37 5.80 23.97 0.36
N TRP A 38 6.63 22.94 0.43
CA TRP A 38 6.48 21.67 -0.28
C TRP A 38 5.27 20.85 0.19
N TRP A 39 4.72 21.15 1.38
CA TRP A 39 3.50 20.54 1.90
C TRP A 39 2.27 21.13 1.20
N TYR A 40 2.06 20.80 -0.07
CA TYR A 40 0.86 21.15 -0.84
C TYR A 40 -0.42 20.43 -0.40
N GLY A 41 -0.38 19.84 0.80
CA GLY A 41 -1.45 19.13 1.45
C GLY A 41 -1.52 17.68 1.01
N ALA A 42 -1.87 16.84 1.97
CA ALA A 42 -2.60 15.60 1.80
C ALA A 42 -3.80 15.84 0.84
N SER A 43 -3.61 15.70 -0.46
CA SER A 43 -4.66 15.80 -1.45
C SER A 43 -4.26 15.10 -2.74
N LEU A 44 -5.26 14.63 -3.49
CA LEU A 44 -5.07 13.91 -4.76
C LEU A 44 -4.55 14.79 -5.91
N GLY A 45 -4.37 16.09 -5.69
CA GLY A 45 -3.82 17.04 -6.63
C GLY A 45 -3.26 18.26 -5.92
N GLN A 46 -2.53 19.10 -6.65
CA GLN A 46 -1.90 20.30 -6.11
C GLN A 46 -2.89 21.47 -6.08
N ARG A 47 -3.21 21.98 -4.88
CA ARG A 47 -4.22 23.04 -4.68
C ARG A 47 -3.89 24.34 -5.41
N SER A 48 -2.62 24.70 -5.54
CA SER A 48 -2.17 25.92 -6.24
C SER A 48 -2.53 25.95 -7.72
N TYR A 49 -2.88 24.80 -8.32
CA TYR A 49 -3.31 24.74 -9.71
C TYR A 49 -4.81 25.00 -9.91
N VAL A 50 -5.60 25.07 -8.82
CA VAL A 50 -7.06 25.29 -8.90
C VAL A 50 -7.39 26.63 -9.57
N ASP A 51 -6.63 27.69 -9.28
CA ASP A 51 -6.84 29.01 -9.88
C ASP A 51 -6.59 29.00 -11.40
N PHE A 52 -5.78 28.05 -11.89
CA PHE A 52 -5.48 27.88 -13.31
C PHE A 52 -6.46 26.96 -14.03
N TYR A 53 -7.48 26.42 -13.35
CA TYR A 53 -8.48 25.55 -13.97
C TYR A 53 -9.26 26.26 -15.09
N ALA A 54 -9.49 27.57 -14.99
CA ALA A 54 -10.11 28.35 -16.07
C ALA A 54 -9.27 28.30 -17.37
N VAL A 55 -7.95 28.50 -17.25
CA VAL A 55 -7.01 28.43 -18.39
C VAL A 55 -6.97 27.01 -18.95
N LEU A 56 -6.87 26.00 -18.08
CA LEU A 56 -6.87 24.59 -18.50
C LEU A 56 -8.20 24.18 -19.15
N GLY A 57 -9.34 24.74 -18.71
CA GLY A 57 -10.65 24.54 -19.31
C GLY A 57 -10.73 25.14 -20.72
N LEU A 58 -10.19 26.33 -20.92
CA LEU A 58 -10.07 26.94 -22.25
C LEU A 58 -9.19 26.10 -23.19
N MET A 59 -8.07 25.58 -22.69
CA MET A 59 -7.21 24.68 -23.46
C MET A 59 -7.91 23.35 -23.80
N LEU A 60 -8.74 22.84 -22.89
CA LEU A 60 -9.57 21.66 -23.17
C LEU A 60 -10.59 21.97 -24.29
N ALA A 61 -11.22 23.13 -24.29
CA ALA A 61 -12.11 23.54 -25.38
C ALA A 61 -11.36 23.61 -26.73
N LEU A 62 -10.13 24.15 -26.74
CA LEU A 62 -9.29 24.19 -27.94
C LEU A 62 -8.92 22.79 -28.45
N SER A 63 -8.78 21.81 -27.55
CA SER A 63 -8.48 20.44 -27.94
C SER A 63 -9.57 19.78 -28.79
N TYR A 64 -10.83 20.24 -28.66
CA TYR A 64 -11.96 19.78 -29.48
C TYR A 64 -11.81 20.13 -30.97
N PHE A 65 -11.20 21.26 -31.30
CA PHE A 65 -10.96 21.62 -32.71
C PHE A 65 -9.90 20.74 -33.39
N ILE A 66 -9.14 19.95 -32.61
CA ILE A 66 -8.16 18.99 -33.13
C ILE A 66 -8.78 17.61 -33.32
N THR A 67 -9.88 17.29 -32.62
CA THR A 67 -10.43 15.93 -32.66
C THR A 67 -10.89 15.49 -34.05
N GLU A 68 -11.20 16.41 -34.96
CA GLU A 68 -11.48 16.07 -36.37
C GLU A 68 -10.22 15.70 -37.17
N LYS A 69 -9.04 16.18 -36.74
CA LYS A 69 -7.76 15.97 -37.43
C LYS A 69 -6.95 14.79 -36.87
N ILE A 70 -7.29 14.31 -35.67
CA ILE A 70 -6.62 13.18 -35.01
C ILE A 70 -7.40 11.89 -35.27
N LYS A 71 -6.77 10.92 -35.95
CA LYS A 71 -7.36 9.61 -36.32
C LYS A 71 -7.90 8.78 -35.13
N PHE A 72 -7.52 9.12 -33.90
CA PHE A 72 -7.86 8.39 -32.68
C PHE A 72 -8.71 9.21 -31.69
N SER A 73 -9.34 10.30 -32.14
CA SER A 73 -10.19 11.16 -31.29
C SER A 73 -11.36 10.42 -30.64
N TRP A 74 -11.87 9.36 -31.27
CA TRP A 74 -12.90 8.48 -30.74
C TRP A 74 -12.49 7.74 -29.45
N LEU A 75 -11.19 7.60 -29.15
CA LEU A 75 -10.72 7.00 -27.90
C LEU A 75 -11.00 7.91 -26.68
N ILE A 76 -11.06 9.23 -26.86
CA ILE A 76 -11.26 10.19 -25.77
C ILE A 76 -12.61 9.96 -25.06
N PRO A 77 -13.77 9.93 -25.75
CA PRO A 77 -15.05 9.65 -25.09
C PRO A 77 -15.12 8.22 -24.54
N ILE A 78 -14.40 7.25 -25.12
CA ILE A 78 -14.37 5.87 -24.62
C ILE A 78 -13.57 5.74 -23.32
N MET A 79 -12.43 6.42 -23.22
CA MET A 79 -11.59 6.40 -22.02
C MET A 79 -12.14 7.29 -20.91
N SER A 80 -12.98 8.28 -21.22
CA SER A 80 -13.51 9.25 -20.25
C SER A 80 -14.29 8.58 -19.10
N PRO A 81 -15.24 7.66 -19.33
CA PRO A 81 -15.91 6.91 -18.27
C PRO A 81 -14.93 6.15 -17.36
N PHE A 82 -13.89 5.56 -17.93
CA PHE A 82 -12.87 4.85 -17.17
C PHE A 82 -12.10 5.80 -16.23
N PHE A 83 -11.68 6.98 -16.72
CA PHE A 83 -11.00 7.97 -15.87
C PHE A 83 -11.91 8.59 -14.81
N ILE A 84 -13.19 8.81 -15.13
CA ILE A 84 -14.19 9.28 -14.15
C ILE A 84 -14.36 8.23 -13.06
N TYR A 85 -14.55 6.96 -13.43
CA TYR A 85 -14.63 5.85 -12.48
C TYR A 85 -13.37 5.77 -11.61
N TYR A 86 -12.18 5.81 -12.23
CA TYR A 86 -10.91 5.82 -11.50
C TYR A 86 -10.80 7.01 -10.53
N SER A 87 -11.22 8.21 -10.93
CA SER A 87 -11.22 9.39 -10.06
C SER A 87 -12.17 9.25 -8.87
N LEU A 88 -13.34 8.63 -9.06
CA LEU A 88 -14.29 8.33 -7.99
C LEU A 88 -13.71 7.29 -7.02
N VAL A 89 -13.11 6.21 -7.53
CA VAL A 89 -12.44 5.20 -6.71
C VAL A 89 -11.29 5.82 -5.92
N LEU A 90 -10.45 6.64 -6.55
CA LEU A 90 -9.36 7.33 -5.88
C LEU A 90 -9.85 8.25 -4.76
N SER A 91 -10.95 8.97 -4.99
CA SER A 91 -11.59 9.83 -3.98
C SER A 91 -12.15 9.02 -2.81
N TYR A 92 -12.74 7.84 -3.08
CA TYR A 92 -13.17 6.90 -2.05
C TYR A 92 -11.98 6.37 -1.25
N GLN A 93 -10.93 5.89 -1.92
CA GLN A 93 -9.72 5.37 -1.27
C GLN A 93 -9.03 6.39 -0.39
N TYR A 94 -8.99 7.64 -0.84
CA TYR A 94 -8.49 8.78 -0.07
C TYR A 94 -9.34 9.04 1.18
N ARG A 95 -10.68 9.06 1.04
CA ARG A 95 -11.61 9.29 2.16
C ARG A 95 -11.51 8.20 3.23
N TYR A 96 -11.35 6.94 2.81
CA TYR A 96 -11.26 5.78 3.71
C TYR A 96 -9.83 5.40 4.07
N THR A 97 -8.83 6.28 3.88
CA THR A 97 -7.43 6.03 4.29
C THR A 97 -6.83 4.74 3.71
N ILE A 98 -7.32 4.30 2.56
CA ILE A 98 -6.76 3.16 1.81
C ILE A 98 -5.48 3.61 1.09
N ILE A 99 -5.45 4.86 0.63
CA ILE A 99 -4.26 5.51 0.11
C ILE A 99 -3.76 6.51 1.16
N ASP A 100 -2.52 6.31 1.57
CA ASP A 100 -1.75 7.26 2.35
C ASP A 100 -1.56 8.58 1.59
N TRP A 101 -1.81 9.69 2.27
CA TRP A 101 -1.75 11.02 1.68
C TRP A 101 -0.35 11.64 1.73
N GLU A 102 0.58 11.05 2.48
CA GLU A 102 1.92 11.59 2.70
C GLU A 102 3.00 10.70 2.10
N SER A 103 3.02 9.42 2.49
CA SER A 103 4.13 8.52 2.19
C SER A 103 3.76 7.42 1.19
N MET A 104 3.21 7.81 0.03
CA MET A 104 2.95 6.85 -1.06
C MET A 104 4.24 6.39 -1.74
N SER A 105 4.45 5.07 -1.81
CA SER A 105 5.48 4.44 -2.63
C SER A 105 4.86 3.67 -3.79
N LYS A 106 5.67 3.24 -4.75
CA LYS A 106 5.23 2.39 -5.86
C LYS A 106 4.54 1.11 -5.37
N GLU A 107 5.11 0.49 -4.35
CA GLU A 107 4.61 -0.75 -3.75
C GLU A 107 3.24 -0.53 -3.10
N LYS A 108 3.10 0.56 -2.32
CA LYS A 108 1.82 0.92 -1.69
C LYS A 108 0.75 1.27 -2.74
N PHE A 109 1.13 1.98 -3.81
CA PHE A 109 0.23 2.31 -4.91
C PHE A 109 -0.34 1.04 -5.55
N TRP A 110 0.52 0.11 -5.98
CA TRP A 110 0.06 -1.14 -6.60
C TRP A 110 -0.69 -2.04 -5.62
N PHE A 111 -0.32 -2.03 -4.33
CA PHE A 111 -1.07 -2.72 -3.29
C PHE A 111 -2.49 -2.16 -3.13
N SER A 112 -2.69 -0.85 -3.24
CA SER A 112 -4.00 -0.21 -3.07
C SER A 112 -4.79 -0.09 -4.38
N PHE A 113 -4.20 -0.35 -5.54
CA PHE A 113 -4.80 -0.01 -6.84
C PHE A 113 -6.20 -0.61 -7.04
N LEU A 114 -7.20 0.27 -7.22
CA LEU A 114 -8.64 -0.05 -7.37
C LEU A 114 -9.29 -0.85 -6.23
N LYS A 115 -8.60 -1.04 -5.09
CA LYS A 115 -9.13 -1.78 -3.95
C LYS A 115 -10.01 -0.90 -3.07
N THR A 116 -11.23 -1.33 -2.78
CA THR A 116 -12.23 -0.56 -2.02
C THR A 116 -12.76 -1.29 -0.78
N ASP A 117 -12.33 -2.53 -0.56
CA ASP A 117 -12.74 -3.33 0.59
C ASP A 117 -12.25 -2.74 1.91
N LYS A 118 -13.04 -2.97 2.98
CA LYS A 118 -12.72 -2.51 4.34
C LYS A 118 -11.39 -3.05 4.88
N LYS A 119 -10.95 -4.21 4.40
CA LYS A 119 -9.69 -4.85 4.83
C LYS A 119 -8.42 -4.05 4.45
N TYR A 120 -8.52 -3.08 3.53
CA TYR A 120 -7.39 -2.26 3.10
C TYR A 120 -7.26 -0.92 3.85
N ILE A 121 -8.25 -0.58 4.67
CA ILE A 121 -8.32 0.70 5.38
C ILE A 121 -7.11 0.84 6.32
N GLY A 122 -6.39 1.95 6.20
CA GLY A 122 -5.30 2.33 7.10
C GLY A 122 -3.96 1.62 6.83
N ILE A 123 -3.93 0.51 6.09
CA ILE A 123 -2.72 -0.32 5.94
C ILE A 123 -1.56 0.47 5.29
N THR A 124 -1.85 1.26 4.26
CA THR A 124 -0.79 1.96 3.51
C THR A 124 -0.15 3.10 4.30
N HIS A 125 -0.76 3.58 5.37
CA HIS A 125 -0.15 4.59 6.26
C HIS A 125 1.04 4.03 7.05
N PHE A 126 1.11 2.71 7.21
CA PHE A 126 2.21 2.06 7.93
C PHE A 126 3.36 1.77 6.97
N THR A 127 4.19 2.79 6.75
CA THR A 127 5.37 2.71 5.86
C THR A 127 6.29 1.54 6.20
N GLN A 128 6.36 1.15 7.47
CA GLN A 128 7.19 0.03 7.91
C GLN A 128 6.81 -1.30 7.27
N LEU A 129 5.53 -1.55 6.99
CA LEU A 129 5.07 -2.78 6.31
C LEU A 129 5.57 -2.86 4.86
N PHE A 130 5.85 -1.73 4.22
CA PHE A 130 6.25 -1.66 2.81
C PHE A 130 7.73 -1.32 2.61
N SER A 131 8.41 -0.87 3.67
CA SER A 131 9.83 -0.54 3.67
C SER A 131 10.74 -1.75 3.49
N ASP A 132 11.91 -1.53 2.88
CA ASP A 132 13.05 -2.45 2.77
C ASP A 132 12.83 -3.73 1.95
N ILE A 133 11.66 -3.92 1.34
CA ILE A 133 11.28 -5.17 0.68
C ILE A 133 10.69 -4.90 -0.71
N LYS A 134 11.28 -5.50 -1.73
CA LYS A 134 10.68 -5.53 -3.08
C LYS A 134 9.51 -6.53 -3.08
N ASN A 135 8.32 -6.07 -3.47
CA ASN A 135 7.08 -6.84 -3.49
C ASN A 135 6.65 -7.33 -2.10
N PRO A 136 6.14 -6.43 -1.24
CA PRO A 136 5.65 -6.81 0.08
C PRO A 136 4.51 -7.81 -0.03
N ASN A 137 4.54 -8.85 0.80
CA ASN A 137 3.50 -9.86 0.87
C ASN A 137 2.68 -9.60 2.14
N ILE A 138 1.69 -8.72 2.01
CA ILE A 138 0.86 -8.27 3.12
C ILE A 138 -0.22 -9.30 3.40
N VAL A 139 -0.27 -9.79 4.64
CA VAL A 139 -1.15 -10.87 5.06
C VAL A 139 -1.77 -10.58 6.41
N GLN A 140 -2.95 -11.15 6.64
CA GLN A 140 -3.52 -11.31 7.97
C GLN A 140 -3.46 -12.79 8.35
N ILE A 141 -3.10 -13.07 9.60
CA ILE A 141 -2.88 -14.44 10.07
C ILE A 141 -3.97 -14.80 11.06
N LYS A 142 -4.66 -15.91 10.81
CA LYS A 142 -5.77 -16.39 11.63
C LYS A 142 -5.47 -17.76 12.25
N SER A 143 -5.79 -17.95 13.52
CA SER A 143 -5.63 -19.20 14.25
C SER A 143 -6.70 -20.23 13.85
N SER A 144 -6.50 -21.48 14.27
CA SER A 144 -7.43 -22.59 14.04
C SER A 144 -8.79 -22.42 14.71
N TYR A 145 -8.86 -21.62 15.78
CA TYR A 145 -10.09 -21.28 16.49
C TYR A 145 -10.66 -19.91 16.08
N ASN A 146 -10.34 -19.47 14.86
CA ASN A 146 -10.99 -18.36 14.17
C ASN A 146 -10.69 -16.97 14.77
N LYS A 147 -9.56 -16.79 15.47
CA LYS A 147 -9.08 -15.49 15.98
C LYS A 147 -7.87 -15.00 15.20
N PHE A 148 -7.76 -13.69 15.00
CA PHE A 148 -6.63 -13.07 14.32
C PHE A 148 -5.46 -12.86 15.27
N LEU A 149 -4.24 -13.02 14.75
CA LEU A 149 -3.02 -12.65 15.44
C LEU A 149 -2.87 -11.14 15.42
N SER A 150 -2.50 -10.53 16.55
CA SER A 150 -2.29 -9.11 16.75
C SER A 150 -0.91 -8.86 17.35
N ALA A 151 -0.19 -7.86 16.83
CA ALA A 151 1.02 -7.32 17.44
C ALA A 151 0.64 -6.22 18.44
N GLU A 152 0.65 -6.56 19.74
CA GLU A 152 0.21 -5.65 20.79
C GLU A 152 1.25 -4.57 21.09
N LYS A 153 0.79 -3.34 21.28
CA LYS A 153 1.67 -2.21 21.67
C LYS A 153 1.90 -2.15 23.17
N ASP A 154 2.02 -3.31 23.81
CA ASP A 154 2.37 -3.43 25.21
C ASP A 154 3.89 -3.30 25.43
N VAL A 155 4.30 -3.16 26.70
CA VAL A 155 5.72 -3.00 27.06
C VAL A 155 6.56 -4.20 26.59
N GLU A 156 5.93 -5.37 26.47
CA GLU A 156 6.59 -6.61 26.12
C GLU A 156 6.60 -6.92 24.62
N ASN A 157 5.90 -6.15 23.78
CA ASN A 157 5.67 -6.40 22.35
C ASN A 157 5.16 -7.83 22.10
N ASN A 158 4.13 -8.24 22.84
CA ASN A 158 3.55 -9.56 22.74
C ASN A 158 2.77 -9.76 21.42
N VAL A 159 2.77 -10.99 20.90
CA VAL A 159 1.87 -11.38 19.81
C VAL A 159 0.74 -12.23 20.39
N LEU A 160 -0.50 -11.77 20.25
CA LEU A 160 -1.70 -12.42 20.79
C LEU A 160 -2.60 -12.93 19.66
N ALA A 161 -3.37 -13.99 19.90
CA ALA A 161 -4.34 -14.53 18.96
C ALA A 161 -5.77 -14.46 19.54
N ASP A 162 -6.26 -13.25 19.80
CA ASP A 162 -7.51 -12.98 20.52
C ASP A 162 -8.54 -12.16 19.72
N LYS A 163 -8.14 -11.54 18.59
CA LYS A 163 -8.98 -10.59 17.87
C LYS A 163 -10.01 -11.25 16.96
N GLU A 164 -11.20 -10.66 16.90
CA GLU A 164 -12.30 -11.16 16.03
C GLU A 164 -12.23 -10.61 14.61
N ASN A 165 -11.81 -9.36 14.50
CA ASN A 165 -11.70 -8.63 13.24
C ASN A 165 -10.25 -8.22 13.05
N ALA A 166 -9.77 -8.30 11.81
CA ALA A 166 -8.44 -7.85 11.47
C ALA A 166 -8.45 -6.36 11.14
N GLN A 167 -7.54 -5.63 11.76
CA GLN A 167 -7.19 -4.26 11.46
C GLN A 167 -5.69 -4.19 11.18
N ILE A 168 -5.08 -3.05 11.46
CA ILE A 168 -3.67 -2.79 11.16
C ILE A 168 -2.75 -3.69 12.00
N TRP A 169 -3.03 -3.86 13.30
CA TRP A 169 -2.13 -4.60 14.20
C TRP A 169 -2.18 -6.12 13.94
N GLU A 170 -3.21 -6.58 13.23
CA GLU A 170 -3.36 -7.95 12.76
C GLU A 170 -2.86 -8.17 11.33
N THR A 171 -2.23 -7.15 10.75
CA THR A 171 -1.67 -7.16 9.41
C THR A 171 -0.15 -7.18 9.46
N PHE A 172 0.45 -8.11 8.72
CA PHE A 172 1.88 -8.38 8.73
C PHE A 172 2.45 -8.41 7.32
N ASN A 173 3.73 -8.13 7.17
CA ASN A 173 4.46 -8.44 5.94
C ASN A 173 5.22 -9.76 6.12
N MET A 174 4.83 -10.77 5.34
CA MET A 174 5.46 -12.08 5.34
C MET A 174 6.60 -12.13 4.31
N VAL A 175 7.82 -11.90 4.78
CA VAL A 175 9.03 -11.82 3.97
C VAL A 175 9.55 -13.22 3.66
N LYS A 176 9.52 -13.61 2.38
CA LYS A 176 10.10 -14.88 1.92
C LYS A 176 11.62 -14.75 1.84
N LEU A 177 12.33 -15.56 2.62
CA LEU A 177 13.80 -15.60 2.64
C LEU A 177 14.34 -16.64 1.64
N ASN A 178 13.67 -17.80 1.55
CA ASN A 178 13.94 -18.83 0.55
C ASN A 178 12.68 -19.69 0.34
N LYS A 179 12.82 -20.85 -0.32
CA LYS A 179 11.69 -21.74 -0.64
C LYS A 179 10.95 -22.30 0.58
N LYS A 180 11.55 -22.30 1.78
CA LYS A 180 10.99 -22.91 3.00
C LYS A 180 10.98 -21.98 4.21
N GLN A 181 11.67 -20.84 4.16
CA GLN A 181 11.86 -19.96 5.29
C GLN A 181 11.25 -18.58 5.04
N ILE A 182 10.61 -18.07 6.08
CA ILE A 182 9.99 -16.76 6.13
C ILE A 182 10.42 -15.99 7.38
N ALA A 183 10.29 -14.67 7.33
CA ALA A 183 10.23 -13.81 8.50
C ALA A 183 8.92 -13.00 8.46
N ILE A 184 8.38 -12.67 9.62
CA ILE A 184 7.09 -11.95 9.72
C ILE A 184 7.37 -10.58 10.34
N LYS A 185 7.08 -9.50 9.61
CA LYS A 185 7.27 -8.11 10.04
C LYS A 185 5.92 -7.50 10.47
N ALA A 186 5.87 -6.88 11.64
CA ALA A 186 4.70 -6.19 12.18
C ALA A 186 4.62 -4.73 11.72
N ASP A 187 3.52 -4.04 12.07
CA ASP A 187 3.24 -2.65 11.72
C ASP A 187 4.28 -1.66 12.27
N ASN A 188 4.89 -1.99 13.42
CA ASN A 188 5.97 -1.20 14.03
C ASN A 188 7.32 -1.32 13.30
N GLY A 189 7.42 -2.22 12.32
CA GLY A 189 8.64 -2.48 11.54
C GLY A 189 9.60 -3.51 12.14
N ASN A 190 9.28 -4.05 13.31
CA ASN A 190 10.03 -5.16 13.90
C ASN A 190 9.51 -6.50 13.39
N PHE A 191 10.35 -7.52 13.54
CA PHE A 191 10.08 -8.89 13.16
C PHE A 191 9.66 -9.72 14.37
N PHE A 192 8.85 -10.73 14.10
CA PHE A 192 8.54 -11.79 15.05
C PHE A 192 9.82 -12.51 15.45
N SER A 193 9.99 -12.70 16.75
CA SER A 193 11.23 -13.11 17.38
C SER A 193 10.92 -14.14 18.44
N ILE A 194 11.60 -15.29 18.39
CA ILE A 194 11.53 -16.30 19.44
C ILE A 194 12.50 -15.91 20.56
N ASN A 195 11.96 -15.71 21.76
CA ASN A 195 12.77 -15.51 22.95
C ASN A 195 13.53 -16.81 23.29
N PRO A 196 14.88 -16.78 23.42
CA PRO A 196 15.67 -17.98 23.67
C PRO A 196 15.45 -18.61 25.05
N THR A 197 14.83 -17.89 26.00
CA THR A 197 14.65 -18.36 27.38
C THR A 197 13.31 -19.07 27.61
N ASP A 198 12.20 -18.43 27.24
CA ASP A 198 10.84 -18.93 27.46
C ASP A 198 10.15 -19.42 26.17
N PHE A 199 10.81 -19.29 25.01
CA PHE A 199 10.28 -19.61 23.68
C PHE A 199 8.99 -18.87 23.30
N SER A 200 8.66 -17.78 23.99
CA SER A 200 7.58 -16.87 23.60
C SER A 200 7.92 -16.14 22.31
N ILE A 201 6.90 -15.76 21.55
CA ILE A 201 7.04 -15.00 20.31
C ILE A 201 6.60 -13.56 20.53
N LYS A 202 7.52 -12.63 20.23
CA LYS A 202 7.35 -11.18 20.40
C LYS A 202 7.71 -10.45 19.10
N HIS A 203 7.32 -9.19 18.95
CA HIS A 203 7.65 -8.36 17.77
C HIS A 203 8.64 -7.22 18.11
N ASP A 204 9.80 -7.59 18.64
CA ASP A 204 10.83 -6.67 19.16
C ASP A 204 12.10 -6.57 18.27
N ALA A 205 12.28 -7.48 17.31
CA ALA A 205 13.51 -7.60 16.57
C ALA A 205 13.59 -6.65 15.37
N LYS A 206 14.59 -5.76 15.32
CA LYS A 206 14.78 -4.83 14.18
C LYS A 206 15.44 -5.45 12.95
N LYS A 207 16.13 -6.59 13.11
CA LYS A 207 16.89 -7.25 12.06
C LYS A 207 16.58 -8.75 12.05
N ILE A 208 16.63 -9.34 10.87
CA ILE A 208 16.43 -10.77 10.69
C ILE A 208 17.73 -11.48 11.10
N THR A 209 17.67 -12.22 12.21
CA THR A 209 18.70 -13.17 12.64
C THR A 209 18.06 -14.56 12.80
N LYS A 210 18.78 -15.54 13.36
CA LYS A 210 18.29 -16.91 13.48
C LYS A 210 16.95 -17.04 14.20
N ASN A 211 16.69 -16.22 15.23
CA ASN A 211 15.47 -16.30 16.04
C ASN A 211 14.22 -15.68 15.38
N GLN A 212 14.38 -14.98 14.25
CA GLN A 212 13.27 -14.39 13.49
C GLN A 212 12.89 -15.21 12.25
N ILE A 213 13.63 -16.28 11.99
CA ILE A 213 13.42 -17.15 10.84
C ILE A 213 12.51 -18.30 11.24
N PHE A 214 11.43 -18.47 10.49
CA PHE A 214 10.48 -19.56 10.65
C PHE A 214 10.49 -20.43 9.39
N GLU A 215 10.63 -21.73 9.55
CA GLU A 215 10.35 -22.70 8.50
C GLU A 215 8.84 -22.92 8.41
N PHE A 216 8.26 -22.73 7.24
CA PHE A 216 6.83 -22.98 7.03
C PHE A 216 6.62 -24.29 6.28
N ILE A 217 5.57 -25.02 6.68
CA ILE A 217 5.08 -26.19 5.95
C ILE A 217 3.64 -25.88 5.54
N GLN A 218 3.41 -25.78 4.23
CA GLN A 218 2.07 -25.61 3.68
C GLN A 218 1.28 -26.90 3.87
N LEU A 219 0.08 -26.78 4.41
CA LEU A 219 -0.89 -27.86 4.60
C LEU A 219 -2.04 -27.70 3.59
N PRO A 220 -2.91 -28.72 3.43
CA PRO A 220 -4.16 -28.56 2.69
C PRO A 220 -5.03 -27.41 3.22
N ASN A 221 -5.92 -26.88 2.39
CA ASN A 221 -6.88 -25.81 2.71
C ASN A 221 -6.25 -24.45 3.08
N ASP A 222 -5.16 -24.08 2.39
CA ASP A 222 -4.45 -22.80 2.59
C ASP A 222 -3.98 -22.54 4.04
N SER A 223 -3.85 -23.61 4.82
CA SER A 223 -3.30 -23.56 6.17
C SER A 223 -1.79 -23.82 6.14
N LEU A 224 -1.08 -23.35 7.15
CA LEU A 224 0.33 -23.63 7.33
C LEU A 224 0.65 -23.86 8.81
N ILE A 225 1.77 -24.54 9.04
CA ILE A 225 2.40 -24.63 10.36
C ILE A 225 3.79 -24.01 10.28
N LEU A 226 4.19 -23.37 11.38
CA LEU A 226 5.47 -22.68 11.49
C LEU A 226 6.36 -23.39 12.49
N LYS A 227 7.61 -23.56 12.11
CA LYS A 227 8.67 -24.18 12.91
C LYS A 227 9.76 -23.16 13.16
N GLY A 228 10.16 -23.01 14.42
CA GLY A 228 11.20 -22.09 14.84
C GLY A 228 12.61 -22.70 14.80
N VAL A 229 13.60 -21.87 15.13
CA VAL A 229 15.03 -22.24 15.19
C VAL A 229 15.34 -23.36 16.17
N ASN A 230 14.49 -23.58 17.18
CA ASN A 230 14.63 -24.62 18.19
C ASN A 230 14.06 -25.98 17.75
N GLU A 231 13.78 -26.15 16.46
CA GLU A 231 13.19 -27.36 15.87
C GLU A 231 11.77 -27.71 16.37
N LYS A 232 11.13 -26.79 17.09
CA LYS A 232 9.75 -26.90 17.59
C LYS A 232 8.79 -26.08 16.74
N TYR A 233 7.51 -26.40 16.85
CA TYR A 233 6.42 -25.73 16.15
C TYR A 233 5.75 -24.69 17.03
N ILE A 234 5.17 -23.68 16.39
CA ILE A 234 4.37 -22.67 17.08
C ILE A 234 3.09 -23.30 17.62
N THR A 235 2.75 -22.95 18.85
CA THR A 235 1.48 -23.25 19.52
C THR A 235 0.96 -21.97 20.18
N ILE A 236 -0.32 -21.98 20.55
CA ILE A 236 -0.95 -20.86 21.26
C ILE A 236 -1.37 -21.35 22.65
N ILE A 237 -0.90 -20.68 23.69
CA ILE A 237 -1.22 -20.95 25.09
C ILE A 237 -1.66 -19.63 25.71
N ASP A 238 -2.86 -19.58 26.29
CA ASP A 238 -3.47 -18.36 26.85
C ASP A 238 -3.42 -17.18 25.88
N ASN A 239 -3.80 -17.43 24.62
CA ASN A 239 -3.75 -16.51 23.47
C ASN A 239 -2.34 -16.04 23.07
N LYS A 240 -1.27 -16.36 23.81
CA LYS A 240 0.10 -16.02 23.48
C LYS A 240 0.76 -17.09 22.62
N LEU A 241 1.64 -16.68 21.71
CA LEU A 241 2.38 -17.59 20.84
C LEU A 241 3.66 -18.09 21.52
N TYR A 242 3.87 -19.41 21.45
CA TYR A 242 5.07 -20.08 21.94
C TYR A 242 5.60 -21.07 20.91
N CYS A 243 6.91 -21.24 20.84
CA CYS A 243 7.56 -22.21 19.95
C CYS A 243 7.95 -23.48 20.71
N THR A 244 6.98 -24.26 21.19
CA THR A 244 7.24 -25.41 22.09
C THR A 244 6.65 -26.74 21.60
N ALA A 245 5.76 -26.73 20.61
CA ALA A 245 5.02 -27.92 20.20
C ALA A 245 5.82 -28.89 19.32
N ASN A 246 5.45 -30.16 19.38
CA ASN A 246 5.80 -31.14 18.35
C ASN A 246 4.84 -30.99 17.16
N LYS A 247 5.22 -31.53 15.98
CA LYS A 247 4.44 -31.38 14.74
C LYS A 247 2.95 -31.71 14.84
N ILE A 248 2.60 -32.71 15.65
CA ILE A 248 1.21 -33.18 15.84
C ILE A 248 0.35 -32.12 16.56
N ASN A 249 0.95 -31.37 17.49
CA ASN A 249 0.28 -30.36 18.31
C ASN A 249 0.53 -28.94 17.80
N ALA A 250 1.06 -28.82 16.57
CA ALA A 250 1.36 -27.54 15.97
C ALA A 250 0.07 -26.77 15.68
N GLU A 251 0.06 -25.48 15.99
CA GLU A 251 -1.04 -24.60 15.64
C GLU A 251 -1.09 -24.41 14.13
N LYS A 252 -2.29 -24.54 13.57
CA LYS A 252 -2.54 -24.28 12.14
C LYS A 252 -2.93 -22.82 11.97
N PHE A 253 -2.19 -22.12 11.12
CA PHE A 253 -2.49 -20.75 10.74
C PHE A 253 -3.10 -20.70 9.34
N TYR A 254 -4.10 -19.84 9.17
CA TYR A 254 -4.75 -19.56 7.90
C TYR A 254 -4.33 -18.16 7.44
N LEU A 255 -3.80 -18.07 6.23
CA LEU A 255 -3.35 -16.80 5.66
C LEU A 255 -4.46 -16.15 4.84
N ILE A 256 -4.73 -14.89 5.11
CA ILE A 256 -5.57 -14.04 4.27
C ILE A 256 -4.65 -13.07 3.54
N ASN A 257 -4.44 -13.30 2.25
CA ASN A 257 -3.62 -12.43 1.41
C ASN A 257 -4.40 -11.15 1.05
N LEU A 258 -3.69 -10.02 1.07
CA LEU A 258 -4.22 -8.69 0.78
C LEU A 258 -3.78 -8.16 -0.58
#